data_AF-A0A2E0XPA7-F1
#
_entry.id   AF-A0A2E0XPA7-F1
#
_cell.length_a   1.000
_cell.length_b   1.000
_cell.length_c   1.000
_cell.angle_alpha   90.00
_cell.angle_beta   90.00
_cell.angle_gamma   90.00
#
_symmetry.space_group_name_H-M   'P 1'
#
loop_
_entity.id
_entity.type
_entity.pdbx_description
1 polymer ?
#
loop_
_entity_poly.entity_id
_entity_poly.type
_entity_poly.pdbx_seq_one_letter_code
_entity_poly.pdbx_strand_id
1 'polypeptide(L)'
;MLLYVEQKMIYELRTYQVVPGKMAELNARFREITTGLFEKHGMIIIGFWETAIGDATTTELIYMLAFDNLADYEQAWNAFIDDAEW
;
A
#
# COMPACT_ATOMS: atom_id res chain seq x y z
N MET A 1 -28.94 -22.41 -7.43
CA MET A 1 -27.75 -22.73 -6.62
C MET A 1 -26.60 -21.92 -7.17
N LEU A 2 -26.31 -20.76 -6.57
CA LEU A 2 -25.15 -19.94 -6.96
C LEU A 2 -23.93 -20.56 -6.27
N LEU A 3 -22.96 -21.00 -7.05
CA LEU A 3 -21.67 -21.44 -6.52
C LEU A 3 -20.91 -20.18 -6.13
N TYR A 4 -20.73 -19.99 -4.82
CA TYR A 4 -19.84 -18.95 -4.30
C TYR A 4 -18.42 -19.40 -4.62
N VAL A 5 -17.80 -18.79 -5.64
CA VAL A 5 -16.36 -18.95 -5.85
C VAL A 5 -15.70 -17.94 -4.92
N GLU A 6 -15.17 -18.43 -3.81
CA GLU A 6 -14.34 -17.63 -2.92
C GLU A 6 -13.06 -17.27 -3.68
N GLN A 7 -13.02 -16.09 -4.31
CA GLN A 7 -11.78 -15.57 -4.87
C GLN A 7 -10.84 -15.23 -3.72
N LYS A 8 -9.72 -15.96 -3.64
CA LYS A 8 -8.68 -15.72 -2.65
C LYS A 8 -7.81 -14.55 -3.11
N MET A 9 -8.17 -13.36 -2.65
CA MET A 9 -7.33 -12.17 -2.77
C MET A 9 -6.05 -12.30 -1.94
N ILE A 10 -4.96 -11.70 -2.41
CA ILE A 10 -3.76 -11.45 -1.62
C ILE A 10 -3.89 -10.08 -0.96
N TYR A 11 -3.61 -10.00 0.33
CA TYR A 11 -3.52 -8.74 1.07
C TYR A 11 -2.07 -8.56 1.55
N GLU A 12 -1.40 -7.52 1.07
CA GLU A 12 -0.04 -7.19 1.46
C GLU A 12 -0.07 -6.07 2.52
N LEU A 13 0.30 -6.39 3.75
CA LEU A 13 0.50 -5.41 4.82
C LEU A 13 1.94 -4.93 4.80
N ARG A 14 2.14 -3.61 4.72
CA ARG A 14 3.46 -2.98 4.81
C ARG A 14 3.51 -2.04 6.01
N THR A 15 4.59 -2.16 6.77
CA THR A 15 4.87 -1.35 7.95
C THR A 15 6.19 -0.61 7.75
N TYR A 16 6.15 0.72 7.77
CA TYR A 16 7.32 1.58 7.67
C TYR A 16 7.65 2.18 9.03
N GLN A 17 8.90 2.01 9.45
CA GLN A 17 9.48 2.80 10.54
C GLN A 17 10.00 4.11 9.96
N VAL A 18 9.30 5.19 10.30
CA VAL A 18 9.52 6.52 9.78
C VAL A 18 10.53 7.25 10.65
N VAL A 19 11.49 7.92 10.02
CA VAL A 19 12.44 8.78 10.73
C VAL A 19 11.66 9.85 11.53
N PRO A 20 11.96 10.06 12.82
CA PRO A 20 11.25 11.04 13.63
C PRO A 20 11.16 12.42 12.96
N GLY A 21 9.96 13.01 12.95
CA GLY A 21 9.68 14.29 12.31
C GLY A 21 9.44 14.24 10.80
N LYS A 22 9.55 13.07 10.14
CA LYS A 22 9.35 12.92 8.68
C LYS A 22 7.99 12.39 8.26
N MET A 23 7.08 12.11 9.21
CA MET A 23 5.74 11.58 8.91
C MET A 23 4.92 12.48 7.97
N ALA A 24 4.94 13.79 8.20
CA ALA A 24 4.18 14.73 7.36
C ALA A 24 4.67 14.75 5.89
N GLU A 25 6.00 14.72 5.68
CA GLU A 25 6.60 14.64 4.34
C GLU A 25 6.27 13.30 3.66
N LEU A 26 6.32 12.20 4.42
CA LEU A 26 5.96 10.87 3.91
C LEU A 26 4.48 10.83 3.48
N ASN A 27 3.57 11.33 4.31
CA ASN A 27 2.15 11.40 4.00
C ASN A 27 1.86 12.28 2.78
N ALA A 28 2.58 13.41 2.63
CA ALA A 28 2.47 14.25 1.43
C ALA A 28 2.87 13.47 0.18
N ARG A 29 4.02 12.77 0.19
CA ARG A 29 4.46 11.92 -0.92
C ARG A 29 3.42 10.84 -1.26
N PHE A 30 2.86 10.16 -0.25
CA PHE A 30 1.83 9.15 -0.50
C PHE A 30 0.60 9.76 -1.17
N ARG A 31 0.09 10.87 -0.65
CA ARG A 31 -1.11 11.55 -1.17
C ARG A 31 -0.91 12.10 -2.58
N GLU A 32 0.25 12.66 -2.86
CA GLU A 32 0.50 13.43 -4.08
C GLU A 32 1.05 12.57 -5.22
N ILE A 33 1.71 11.47 -4.91
CA ILE A 33 2.42 10.64 -5.89
C ILE A 33 2.00 9.18 -5.75
N THR A 34 2.30 8.55 -4.62
CA THR A 34 2.27 7.08 -4.49
C THR A 34 0.89 6.48 -4.70
N THR A 35 -0.18 7.06 -4.14
CA THR A 35 -1.53 6.48 -4.27
C THR A 35 -2.03 6.55 -5.71
N GLY A 36 -1.71 7.61 -6.45
CA GLY A 36 -2.02 7.70 -7.87
C GLY A 36 -1.28 6.64 -8.69
N LEU A 37 -0.02 6.36 -8.36
CA LEU A 37 0.75 5.30 -9.02
C LEU A 37 0.25 3.90 -8.64
N PHE A 38 -0.17 3.67 -7.40
CA PHE A 38 -0.82 2.42 -7.01
C PHE A 38 -2.08 2.16 -7.85
N GLU A 39 -2.96 3.16 -7.98
CA GLU A 39 -4.16 3.05 -8.81
C GLU A 39 -3.81 2.84 -10.29
N LYS A 40 -2.81 3.57 -10.82
CA LYS A 40 -2.32 3.44 -12.20
C LYS A 40 -1.88 2.02 -12.53
N HIS A 41 -1.24 1.33 -11.58
CA HIS A 41 -0.71 -0.04 -11.75
C HIS A 41 -1.66 -1.13 -11.24
N GLY A 42 -2.93 -0.80 -10.98
CA GLY A 42 -3.95 -1.78 -10.61
C GLY A 42 -3.84 -2.31 -9.18
N MET A 43 -3.13 -1.60 -8.30
CA MET A 43 -2.95 -1.99 -6.90
C MET A 43 -4.12 -1.45 -6.08
N ILE A 44 -4.87 -2.35 -5.43
CA ILE A 44 -6.07 -1.95 -4.70
C ILE A 44 -5.67 -1.43 -3.32
N ILE A 45 -5.91 -0.15 -3.05
CA ILE A 45 -5.65 0.46 -1.74
C ILE A 45 -6.75 0.05 -0.76
N ILE A 46 -6.36 -0.64 0.33
CA ILE A 46 -7.31 -1.00 1.40
C ILE A 46 -7.33 0.04 2.51
N GLY A 47 -6.18 0.61 2.85
CA GLY A 47 -6.12 1.65 3.85
C GLY A 47 -4.71 2.01 4.30
N PHE A 48 -4.67 3.07 5.10
CA PHE A 48 -3.49 3.63 5.74
C PHE A 48 -3.80 3.89 7.21
N TRP A 49 -2.81 3.65 8.07
CA TRP A 49 -2.91 3.85 9.51
C TRP A 49 -1.58 4.36 10.04
N GLU A 50 -1.65 5.21 11.05
CA GLU A 50 -0.49 5.57 11.87
C GLU A 50 -0.70 5.03 13.28
N THR A 51 0.39 4.65 13.94
CA THR A 51 0.32 4.26 15.35
C THR A 51 0.08 5.50 16.20
N ALA A 52 -1.12 5.56 16.80
CA ALA A 52 -1.54 6.68 17.64
C ALA A 52 -1.17 6.48 19.12
N ILE A 53 -1.03 5.23 19.58
CA ILE A 53 -0.72 4.87 20.97
C ILE A 53 0.24 3.67 20.98
N GLY A 54 1.40 3.82 21.60
CA GLY A 54 2.43 2.78 21.73
C GLY A 54 3.85 3.29 21.48
N ASP A 55 4.84 2.39 21.47
CA ASP A 55 6.26 2.76 21.33
C ASP A 55 6.57 3.43 19.98
N ALA A 56 5.82 3.08 18.93
CA ALA A 56 5.99 3.63 17.59
C ALA A 56 5.10 4.85 17.31
N THR A 57 4.58 5.49 18.36
CA THR A 57 3.75 6.70 18.20
C THR A 57 4.52 7.75 17.40
N THR A 58 3.90 8.30 16.36
CA THR A 58 4.49 9.26 15.38
C THR A 58 5.57 8.72 14.43
N THR A 59 6.01 7.48 14.58
CA THR A 59 7.14 6.91 13.80
C THR A 59 6.75 5.66 13.01
N GLU A 60 5.48 5.33 12.89
CA GLU A 60 5.03 4.17 12.13
C GLU A 60 3.86 4.51 11.21
N LEU A 61 4.04 4.18 9.92
CA LEU A 61 3.01 4.18 8.90
C LEU A 61 2.75 2.73 8.48
N ILE A 62 1.51 2.31 8.56
CA ILE A 62 1.03 1.02 8.09
C ILE A 62 0.12 1.26 6.90
N TYR A 63 0.27 0.48 5.84
CA TYR A 63 -0.68 0.48 4.74
C TYR A 63 -0.88 -0.92 4.19
N MET A 64 -2.01 -1.11 3.52
CA MET A 64 -2.38 -2.40 2.97
C MET A 64 -2.85 -2.26 1.53
N LEU A 65 -2.32 -3.14 0.68
CA LEU A 65 -2.74 -3.31 -0.71
C LEU A 65 -3.41 -4.68 -0.90
N ALA A 66 -4.29 -4.78 -1.87
CA ALA A 66 -4.89 -6.05 -2.28
C ALA A 66 -4.68 -6.33 -3.78
N PHE A 67 -4.63 -7.62 -4.10
CA PHE A 67 -4.38 -8.13 -5.44
C PHE A 67 -5.22 -9.39 -5.66
N ASP A 68 -5.70 -9.60 -6.87
CA ASP A 68 -6.59 -10.72 -7.19
C ASP A 68 -5.87 -12.08 -7.09
N ASN A 69 -4.59 -12.12 -7.45
CA ASN A 69 -3.73 -13.30 -7.37
C ASN A 69 -2.23 -12.92 -7.42
N LEU A 70 -1.35 -13.92 -7.38
CA LEU A 70 0.10 -13.72 -7.35
C LEU A 70 0.66 -13.11 -8.65
N ALA A 71 0.09 -13.46 -9.82
CA ALA A 71 0.56 -12.91 -11.09
C ALA A 71 0.27 -11.41 -11.18
N ASP A 72 -0.92 -10.98 -10.74
CA ASP A 72 -1.27 -9.56 -10.70
C ASP A 72 -0.42 -8.79 -9.67
N TYR A 73 -0.12 -9.40 -8.52
CA TYR A 73 0.81 -8.85 -7.53
C TYR A 73 2.20 -8.58 -8.14
N GLU A 74 2.78 -9.58 -8.81
CA GLU A 74 4.13 -9.48 -9.38
C GLU A 74 4.16 -8.47 -10.53
N GLN A 75 3.16 -8.50 -11.42
CA GLN A 75 3.06 -7.56 -12.52
C GLN A 75 2.93 -6.11 -12.03
N ALA A 76 2.02 -5.86 -11.08
CA ALA A 76 1.75 -4.51 -10.59
C ALA A 76 2.98 -3.92 -9.89
N TRP A 77 3.67 -4.68 -9.04
CA TRP A 77 4.88 -4.20 -8.36
C TRP A 77 6.04 -3.93 -9.32
N ASN A 78 6.26 -4.81 -10.31
CA ASN A 78 7.31 -4.59 -11.32
C ASN A 78 7.03 -3.32 -12.12
N ALA A 79 5.79 -3.16 -12.61
CA ALA A 79 5.40 -1.97 -13.38
C ALA A 79 5.48 -0.68 -12.54
N PHE A 80 5.10 -0.75 -11.26
CA PHE A 80 5.19 0.37 -10.33
C PHE A 80 6.64 0.81 -10.10
N ILE A 81 7.57 -0.13 -9.88
CA ILE A 81 8.98 0.19 -9.64
C ILE A 81 9.66 0.76 -10.89
N ASP A 82 9.26 0.30 -12.07
CA ASP A 82 9.81 0.74 -13.36
C ASP A 82 9.16 2.05 -13.87
N ASP A 83 8.15 2.59 -13.18
CA ASP A 83 7.48 3.83 -13.58
C ASP A 83 8.43 5.03 -13.40
N ALA A 84 8.56 5.85 -14.43
CA ALA A 84 9.44 7.03 -14.39
C ALA A 84 8.97 8.12 -13.41
N GLU A 85 7.70 8.07 -12.99
CA GLU A 85 7.11 8.98 -12.00
C GLU A 85 7.32 8.50 -10.55
N TRP A 86 7.81 7.26 -10.34
CA TRP A 86 8.08 6.67 -9.02
C TRP A 86 9.42 7.11 -8.42
#